data_AF-A0A8T6VQS6-F1
#
_entry.id   AF-A0A8T6VQS6-F1
#
_cell.length_a   1.000
_cell.length_b   1.000
_cell.length_c   1.000
_cell.angle_alpha   90.00
_cell.angle_beta   90.00
_cell.angle_gamma   90.00
#
_symmetry.space_group_name_H-M   'P 1'
#
loop_
_entity.id
_entity.type
_entity.pdbx_description
1 polymer ?
#
loop_
_entity_poly.entity_id
_entity_poly.type
_entity_poly.pdbx_seq_one_letter_code
_entity_poly.pdbx_strand_id
1 'polypeptide(L)' 'MKHSNRLIDEKSPYLLQHAHNPVDWYPWGEEAFEKARKENKPI' A
#
# COMPACT_ATOMS: atom_id res chain seq x y z
N MET A 1 4.64 -10.85 -14.94
CA MET A 1 4.11 -11.17 -13.59
C MET A 1 3.14 -10.07 -13.20
N LYS A 2 1.98 -10.38 -12.62
CA LYS A 2 1.09 -9.33 -12.09
C LYS A 2 1.76 -8.73 -10.85
N HIS A 3 2.00 -7.42 -10.85
CA HIS A 3 2.45 -6.69 -9.66
C HIS A 3 1.30 -6.70 -8.65
N SER A 4 1.62 -6.94 -7.37
CA SER A 4 0.73 -6.62 -6.25
C SER A 4 1.41 -5.62 -5.32
N ASN A 5 0.68 -4.61 -4.85
CA ASN A 5 1.07 -3.76 -3.73
C ASN A 5 0.63 -4.41 -2.40
N ARG A 6 0.83 -3.70 -1.29
CA ARG A 6 0.59 -4.23 0.07
C ARG A 6 -0.87 -4.50 0.40
N LEU A 7 -1.81 -3.96 -0.39
CA LEU A 7 -3.24 -4.24 -0.18
C LEU A 7 -3.60 -5.70 -0.49
N ILE A 8 -2.69 -6.51 -1.03
CA ILE A 8 -2.92 -7.95 -1.26
C ILE A 8 -3.13 -8.75 0.04
N ASP A 9 -2.63 -8.24 1.16
CA ASP A 9 -2.72 -8.90 2.47
C ASP A 9 -3.93 -8.40 3.30
N GLU A 10 -4.70 -7.46 2.78
CA GLU A 10 -5.88 -6.92 3.44
C GLU A 10 -7.08 -7.86 3.35
N LYS A 11 -8.00 -7.76 4.32
CA LYS A 11 -9.23 -8.57 4.32
C LYS A 11 -10.39 -7.89 3.58
N SER A 12 -10.33 -6.57 3.44
CA SER A 12 -11.39 -5.79 2.81
C SER A 12 -11.46 -6.11 1.31
N PRO A 13 -12.61 -6.56 0.78
CA PRO A 13 -12.77 -6.79 -0.65
C PRO A 13 -12.47 -5.56 -1.50
N TYR A 14 -12.78 -4.37 -0.97
CA TYR A 14 -12.49 -3.10 -1.61
C TYR A 14 -10.98 -2.85 -1.76
N LEU A 15 -10.20 -3.11 -0.71
CA LEU A 15 -8.74 -2.93 -0.76
C LEU A 15 -8.08 -3.97 -1.67
N LEU A 16 -8.52 -5.22 -1.60
CA LEU A 16 -8.04 -6.30 -2.47
C LEU A 16 -8.28 -6.02 -3.95
N GLN A 17 -9.39 -5.36 -4.30
CA GLN A 17 -9.66 -4.93 -5.67
C GLN A 17 -8.59 -3.97 -6.22
N HIS A 18 -7.90 -3.24 -5.33
CA HIS A 18 -6.84 -2.28 -5.68
C HIS A 18 -5.42 -2.83 -5.48
N ALA A 19 -5.28 -4.10 -5.09
CA ALA A 19 -3.98 -4.72 -4.82
C ALA A 19 -3.07 -4.81 -6.05
N HIS A 20 -3.63 -4.82 -7.27
CA HIS A 20 -2.86 -4.89 -8.51
C HIS A 20 -2.76 -3.55 -9.26
N ASN A 21 -3.23 -2.46 -8.64
CA ASN A 21 -3.07 -1.14 -9.23
C ASN A 21 -1.58 -0.75 -9.32
N PRO A 22 -1.18 0.07 -10.30
CA PRO A 22 0.23 0.44 -10.50
C PRO A 22 0.77 1.37 -9.40
N VAL A 23 -0.10 1.95 -8.57
CA VAL A 23 0.30 2.72 -7.39
C VAL A 23 0.66 1.74 -6.27
N ASP A 24 1.83 1.92 -5.64
CA ASP A 24 2.28 1.16 -4.46
C ASP A 24 1.48 1.59 -3.22
N TRP A 25 0.20 1.22 -3.19
CA TRP A 25 -0.68 1.52 -2.06
C TRP A 25 -0.22 0.79 -0.80
N TYR A 26 -0.30 1.51 0.32
CA TYR A 26 -0.16 0.98 1.67
C TYR A 26 -1.55 1.02 2.32
N PRO A 27 -1.91 0.01 3.13
CA PRO A 27 -2.98 0.21 4.08
C PRO A 27 -2.58 1.31 5.08
N TRP A 28 -3.57 1.94 5.70
CA TRP A 28 -3.29 2.92 6.74
C TRP A 28 -2.64 2.25 7.95
N GLY A 29 -1.45 2.71 8.35
CA GLY A 29 -0.71 2.14 9.46
C GLY A 29 0.68 2.73 9.58
N GLU A 30 1.39 2.35 10.66
CA GLU A 30 2.70 2.90 11.00
C GLU A 30 3.74 2.73 9.89
N GLU A 31 3.72 1.60 9.16
CA GLU A 31 4.66 1.33 8.05
C GLU A 31 4.61 2.44 6.97
N ALA A 32 3.41 2.93 6.62
CA ALA A 32 3.25 3.98 5.62
C ALA A 32 3.91 5.29 6.08
N PHE A 33 3.70 5.67 7.35
CA PHE A 33 4.28 6.88 7.94
C PHE A 33 5.80 6.75 8.17
N GLU A 34 6.26 5.58 8.61
CA GLU A 34 7.67 5.29 8.78
C GLU A 34 8.43 5.38 7.47
N LYS A 35 7.87 4.80 6.40
CA LYS A 35 8.45 4.91 5.05
C LYS A 35 8.49 6.36 4.59
N ALA A 36 7.38 7.10 4.72
CA ALA A 36 7.30 8.51 4.33
C ALA A 36 8.36 9.35 5.05
N ARG A 37 8.51 9.18 6.38
CA ARG A 37 9.54 9.86 7.17
C ARG A 37 10.96 9.46 6.77
N LYS A 38 11.23 8.17 6.58
CA LYS A 38 12.57 7.66 6.21
C LYS A 38 13.01 8.17 4.84
N GLU A 39 12.07 8.25 3.91
CA GLU A 39 12.33 8.72 2.54
C GLU A 39 12.17 10.24 2.40
N ASN A 40 11.78 10.95 3.46
CA ASN A 40 11.45 12.37 3.45
C ASN A 40 10.45 12.75 2.34
N LYS A 41 9.35 11.99 2.26
CA LYS A 41 8.27 12.17 1.29
C LYS A 41 6.96 12.51 2.01
N PRO A 42 6.05 13.28 1.36
CA PRO A 42 4.69 13.44 1.86
C PRO A 42 3.89 12.15 1.74
N ILE A 43 2.71 12.14 2.37
CA ILE A 43 1.66 11.12 2.23
C ILE A 43 0.50 11.74 1.46
#